data_AF-A9F7H2-F1
#
_entry.id   AF-A9F7H2-F1
#
_cell.length_a   1.000
_cell.length_b   1.000
_cell.length_c   1.000
_cell.angle_alpha   90.00
_cell.angle_beta   90.00
_cell.angle_gamma   90.00
#
_symmetry.space_group_name_H-M   'P 1'
#
loop_
_entity.id
_entity.type
_entity.pdbx_description
1 polymer ?
#
loop_
_entity_poly.entity_id
_entity_poly.type
_entity_poly.pdbx_seq_one_letter_code
_entity_poly.pdbx_strand_id
1 'polypeptide(L)'
;MVDLPIMDRAPGDDAAARRDRLLAALLRGPDALVLLRCDPGLAFLAGRSAPLQIALVTAPGDPSADELHALLEPLVKAVRPGGPPTHVVLVGGSAAPGQAALTKVAPFVQPVPMGFHHLDAAGELARVKGQALPALERAHERLAEVGPLEPQALAEALAEGQALAQQERAIVDRLRGSRRVTATLMIACAALLAVSYAFGSGTHEAALWRMGANSGEAVRHGELYRLLASAFLHADPMHLFVNMLALWSFGPMLEALLGPRRFLLLYGASALGGSLASAMLEDRWSVGASGAIWGLMTAGIGVALRPHGLLPPAMIAQMRSRAWLPLGLNLVYSFQPGVDLLAHLGGGVVGFALVVTVLPRGLTPVDRRERAADAEPRPRPLLTAAAALTAAAMALSVAMAFAAGRPWELRAPPALTRTAVADTGVALDLPEALASASSVEELAGIRFHTYGQLPRTPVVFQVAVFPLEGAVPPDQLDALLEQERKVLDEQRPANTVTKGPATRIMLGGRPAVSVKNGLKNGVQMVSYVVVLGDREVMLQAYSTADRPATWEGIEEKVAATIGAQ
;
A
#
# COMPACT_ATOMS: atom_id res chain seq x y z
N MET A 1 31.15 -25.25 14.79
CA MET A 1 32.39 -25.33 15.57
C MET A 1 33.49 -24.87 14.64
N VAL A 2 34.03 -23.69 14.87
CA VAL A 2 35.30 -23.27 14.28
C VAL A 2 36.30 -23.52 15.41
N ASP A 3 37.31 -24.34 15.16
CA ASP A 3 38.41 -24.51 16.10
C ASP A 3 39.01 -23.13 16.37
N LEU A 4 38.92 -22.68 17.63
CA LEU A 4 39.60 -21.48 18.07
C LEU A 4 41.10 -21.79 18.04
N PRO A 5 41.91 -21.08 17.24
CA PRO A 5 43.35 -21.16 17.43
C PRO A 5 43.62 -20.72 18.87
N ILE A 6 44.28 -21.59 19.63
CA ILE A 6 44.86 -21.22 20.91
C ILE A 6 45.69 -19.95 20.64
N MET A 7 45.36 -18.88 21.36
CA MET A 7 46.10 -17.63 21.28
C MET A 7 47.55 -17.89 21.70
N ASP A 8 48.43 -18.15 20.74
CA ASP A 8 49.86 -18.02 20.98
C ASP A 8 50.13 -16.54 21.26
N ARG A 9 50.33 -16.24 22.55
CA ARG A 9 50.73 -14.93 23.03
C ARG A 9 52.15 -14.67 22.52
N ALA A 10 52.31 -13.78 21.55
CA ALA A 10 53.59 -13.09 21.39
C ALA A 10 53.79 -12.22 22.65
N PRO A 11 54.88 -12.38 23.42
CA PRO A 11 55.16 -11.52 24.57
C PRO A 11 55.44 -10.09 24.06
N GLY A 12 54.62 -9.11 24.43
CA GLY A 12 54.88 -7.69 24.16
C GLY A 12 53.91 -6.93 23.24
N ASP A 13 52.77 -7.50 22.84
CA ASP A 13 51.77 -6.75 22.05
C ASP A 13 50.82 -5.92 22.95
N ASP A 14 51.25 -4.71 23.31
CA ASP A 14 50.49 -3.76 24.15
C ASP A 14 49.12 -3.40 23.54
N ALA A 15 48.97 -3.50 22.21
CA ALA A 15 47.70 -3.23 21.53
C ALA A 15 46.67 -4.34 21.80
N ALA A 16 47.09 -5.61 21.73
CA ALA A 16 46.24 -6.75 22.04
C ALA A 16 45.80 -6.75 23.52
N ALA A 17 46.74 -6.49 24.44
CA ALA A 17 46.43 -6.40 25.87
C ALA A 17 45.43 -5.27 26.17
N ARG A 18 45.54 -4.14 25.48
CA ARG A 18 44.64 -2.99 25.61
C ARG A 18 43.27 -3.26 25.03
N ARG A 19 43.19 -3.91 23.86
CA ARG A 19 41.93 -4.41 23.31
C ARG A 19 41.22 -5.28 24.32
N ASP A 20 41.92 -6.22 24.95
CA ASP A 20 41.31 -7.18 25.87
C ASP A 20 40.78 -6.51 27.15
N ARG A 21 41.48 -5.50 27.68
CA ARG A 21 40.98 -4.67 28.79
C ARG A 21 39.77 -3.84 28.38
N LEU A 22 39.80 -3.24 27.19
CA LEU A 22 38.67 -2.46 26.66
C LEU A 22 37.45 -3.34 26.44
N LEU A 23 37.66 -4.54 25.90
CA LEU A 23 36.64 -5.56 25.71
C LEU A 23 36.01 -5.95 27.06
N ALA A 24 36.84 -6.16 28.09
CA ALA A 24 36.38 -6.44 29.45
C ALA A 24 35.56 -5.29 30.04
N ALA A 25 36.00 -4.05 29.86
CA ALA A 25 35.29 -2.86 30.34
C ALA A 25 33.93 -2.67 29.64
N LEU A 26 33.86 -2.92 28.33
CA LEU A 26 32.64 -2.85 27.54
C LEU A 26 31.63 -3.94 27.94
N LEU A 27 32.08 -5.19 28.11
CA LEU A 27 31.20 -6.31 28.50
C LEU A 27 30.69 -6.20 29.94
N ARG A 28 31.50 -5.62 30.85
CA ARG A 28 31.11 -5.34 32.25
C ARG A 28 30.44 -3.97 32.42
N GLY A 29 30.14 -3.28 31.32
CA GLY A 29 29.49 -1.99 31.29
C GLY A 29 27.96 -2.09 31.41
N PRO A 30 27.28 -0.97 31.70
CA PRO A 30 25.82 -0.93 31.81
C PRO A 30 25.09 -1.08 30.46
N ASP A 31 25.81 -0.98 29.34
CA ASP A 31 25.27 -0.98 27.97
C ASP A 31 24.83 -2.37 27.46
N ALA A 32 24.95 -3.41 28.31
CA ALA A 32 24.52 -4.78 28.04
C ALA A 32 24.99 -5.29 26.67
N LEU A 33 26.30 -5.25 26.43
CA LEU A 33 26.92 -5.72 25.20
C LEU A 33 27.15 -7.23 25.22
N VAL A 34 27.13 -7.87 24.05
CA VAL A 34 27.49 -9.27 23.84
C VAL A 34 28.59 -9.39 22.80
N LEU A 35 29.52 -10.32 23.02
CA LEU A 35 30.63 -10.59 22.11
C LEU A 35 30.21 -11.62 21.05
N LEU A 36 30.23 -11.24 19.78
CA LEU A 36 29.79 -12.09 18.68
C LEU A 36 30.95 -12.80 17.97
N ARG A 37 32.11 -12.15 17.92
CA ARG A 37 33.32 -12.63 17.25
C ARG A 37 34.56 -12.02 17.90
N CYS A 38 35.62 -12.79 18.04
CA CYS A 38 36.91 -12.32 18.52
C CYS A 38 38.03 -13.07 17.79
N ASP A 39 38.76 -12.37 16.93
CA ASP A 39 39.94 -12.83 16.19
C ASP A 39 41.15 -11.96 16.59
N PRO A 40 42.40 -12.38 16.30
CA PRO A 40 43.60 -11.63 16.67
C PRO A 40 43.58 -10.14 16.28
N GLY A 41 42.96 -9.77 15.15
CA GLY A 41 42.88 -8.38 14.67
C GLY A 41 41.49 -7.71 14.80
N LEU A 42 40.44 -8.44 15.19
CA LEU A 42 39.07 -7.94 15.15
C LEU A 42 38.19 -8.57 16.23
N ALA A 43 37.57 -7.74 17.07
CA ALA A 43 36.47 -8.16 17.94
C ALA A 43 35.17 -7.43 17.57
N PHE A 44 34.06 -8.15 17.54
CA PHE A 44 32.75 -7.61 17.17
C PHE A 44 31.75 -7.78 18.31
N LEU A 45 31.22 -6.67 18.81
CA LEU A 45 30.20 -6.63 19.85
C LEU A 45 28.87 -6.12 19.29
N ALA A 46 27.77 -6.59 19.88
CA ALA A 46 26.43 -6.07 19.64
C ALA A 46 25.72 -5.75 20.95
N GLY A 47 24.81 -4.77 20.93
CA GLY A 47 23.92 -4.50 22.05
C GLY A 47 22.89 -5.61 22.23
N ARG A 48 22.69 -6.08 23.47
CA ARG A 48 21.69 -7.11 23.79
C ARG A 48 20.25 -6.60 23.63
N SER A 49 20.02 -5.33 23.92
CA SER A 49 18.68 -4.72 23.96
C SER A 49 18.53 -3.49 23.06
N ALA A 50 19.65 -2.96 22.55
CA ALA A 50 19.70 -1.77 21.71
C ALA A 50 20.35 -2.12 20.36
N PRO A 51 19.92 -1.48 19.25
CA PRO A 51 20.51 -1.69 17.93
C PRO A 51 21.87 -0.99 17.87
N LEU A 52 22.91 -1.57 18.49
CA LEU A 52 24.27 -1.04 18.56
C LEU A 52 25.25 -2.11 18.10
N GLN A 53 26.22 -1.74 17.28
CA GLN A 53 27.33 -2.60 16.86
C GLN A 53 28.66 -1.90 17.08
N ILE A 54 29.65 -2.62 17.61
CA ILE A 54 31.01 -2.09 17.84
C ILE A 54 32.01 -3.08 17.24
N ALA A 55 32.86 -2.60 16.35
CA ALA A 55 34.00 -3.31 15.79
C ALA A 55 35.29 -2.75 16.41
N LEU A 56 35.97 -3.55 17.23
CA LEU A 56 37.29 -3.24 17.76
C LEU A 56 38.34 -3.81 16.81
N VAL A 57 39.11 -2.93 16.17
CA VAL A 57 40.20 -3.28 15.25
C VAL A 57 41.52 -3.10 15.97
N THR A 58 42.38 -4.11 15.97
CA THR A 58 43.67 -4.07 16.67
C THR A 58 44.79 -3.84 15.69
N ALA A 59 45.63 -2.83 15.96
CA ALA A 59 46.82 -2.54 15.18
C ALA A 59 48.04 -2.46 16.12
N PRO A 60 49.00 -3.39 16.02
CA PRO A 60 50.22 -3.37 16.84
C PRO A 60 51.17 -2.21 16.48
N GLY A 61 51.02 -1.60 15.30
CA GLY A 61 51.77 -0.43 14.84
C GLY A 61 50.87 0.61 14.18
N ASP A 62 51.44 1.46 13.32
CA ASP A 62 50.69 2.47 12.57
C ASP A 62 50.14 1.88 11.26
N PRO A 63 48.84 1.52 11.18
CA PRO A 63 48.29 0.91 9.98
C PRO A 63 48.14 1.95 8.87
N SER A 64 48.42 1.54 7.63
CA SER A 64 48.06 2.33 6.45
C SER A 64 46.55 2.40 6.26
N ALA A 65 46.08 3.40 5.51
CA ALA A 65 44.66 3.52 5.17
C ALA A 65 44.16 2.31 4.35
N ASP A 66 45.00 1.73 3.49
CA ASP A 66 44.64 0.60 2.64
C ASP A 66 44.48 -0.69 3.46
N GLU A 67 45.38 -0.93 4.42
CA GLU A 67 45.27 -2.06 5.37
C GLU A 67 44.00 -1.96 6.22
N LEU A 68 43.71 -0.75 6.74
CA LEU A 68 42.50 -0.51 7.51
C LEU A 68 41.23 -0.66 6.65
N HIS A 69 41.27 -0.19 5.40
CA HIS A 69 40.16 -0.35 4.46
C HIS A 69 39.90 -1.83 4.17
N ALA A 70 40.93 -2.62 3.85
CA ALA A 70 40.80 -4.05 3.57
C ALA A 70 40.19 -4.82 4.75
N LEU A 71 40.55 -4.45 5.98
CA LEU A 71 40.02 -5.07 7.19
C LEU A 71 38.55 -4.67 7.46
N LEU A 72 38.17 -3.44 7.16
CA LEU A 72 36.81 -2.92 7.39
C LEU A 72 35.83 -3.24 6.26
N GLU A 73 36.31 -3.43 5.03
CA GLU A 73 35.48 -3.61 3.84
C GLU A 73 34.41 -4.72 4.00
N PRO A 74 34.72 -5.92 4.53
CA PRO A 74 33.70 -6.96 4.71
C PRO A 74 32.61 -6.55 5.71
N LEU A 75 33.00 -5.82 6.76
CA LEU A 75 32.12 -5.36 7.82
C LEU A 75 31.18 -4.27 7.28
N VAL A 76 31.71 -3.36 6.48
CA VAL A 76 30.96 -2.29 5.81
C VAL A 76 30.00 -2.85 4.76
N LYS A 77 30.41 -3.83 3.95
CA LYS A 77 29.53 -4.52 3.00
C LYS A 77 28.36 -5.24 3.69
N ALA A 78 28.52 -5.63 4.96
CA ALA A 78 27.46 -6.24 5.75
C ALA A 78 26.48 -5.21 6.35
N VAL A 79 26.88 -3.95 6.50
CA VAL A 79 26.03 -2.86 7.01
C VAL A 79 25.07 -2.40 5.90
N ARG A 80 23.77 -2.61 6.13
CA ARG A 80 22.71 -2.16 5.21
C ARG A 80 22.24 -0.75 5.57
N PRO A 81 21.77 0.06 4.59
CA PRO A 81 21.08 1.32 4.87
C PRO A 81 19.93 1.12 5.87
N GLY A 82 19.85 1.96 6.91
CA GLY A 82 18.86 1.83 8.00
C GLY A 82 19.15 0.72 9.02
N GLY A 83 20.35 0.12 8.97
CA GLY A 83 20.86 -0.80 9.97
C GLY A 83 21.17 -0.13 11.33
N PRO A 84 21.49 -0.92 12.37
CA PRO A 84 21.92 -0.39 13.67
C PRO A 84 23.16 0.51 13.51
N PRO A 85 23.30 1.60 14.29
CA PRO A 85 24.56 2.35 14.35
C PRO A 85 25.76 1.44 14.58
N THR A 86 26.75 1.56 13.70
CA THR A 86 27.98 0.77 13.72
C THR A 86 29.16 1.67 14.05
N HIS A 87 29.90 1.31 15.10
CA HIS A 87 31.08 2.04 15.54
C HIS A 87 32.33 1.24 15.27
N VAL A 88 33.33 1.88 14.69
CA VAL A 88 34.67 1.31 14.48
C VAL A 88 35.61 1.95 15.48
N VAL A 89 36.31 1.13 16.25
CA VAL A 89 37.30 1.56 17.23
C VAL A 89 38.64 0.95 16.85
N LEU A 90 39.59 1.78 16.41
CA LEU A 90 40.98 1.37 16.23
C LEU A 90 41.67 1.35 17.60
N VAL A 91 42.38 0.27 17.93
CA VAL A 91 43.12 0.10 19.18
C VAL A 91 44.61 -0.13 18.86
N GLY A 92 45.46 0.73 19.38
CA GLY A 92 46.90 0.74 19.13
C GLY A 92 47.34 1.77 18.10
N GLY A 93 48.61 1.72 17.71
CA GLY A 93 49.23 2.75 16.86
C GLY A 93 49.39 4.12 17.54
N SER A 94 50.14 5.00 16.90
CA SER A 94 50.38 6.38 17.31
C SER A 94 49.17 7.27 16.97
N ALA A 95 48.91 8.29 17.80
CA ALA A 95 47.76 9.18 17.67
C ALA A 95 47.58 9.76 16.25
N ALA A 96 48.58 10.52 15.77
CA ALA A 96 48.45 11.23 14.49
C ALA A 96 48.35 10.29 13.26
N PRO A 97 49.21 9.26 13.10
CA PRO A 97 49.08 8.29 11.99
C PRO A 97 47.77 7.50 12.02
N GLY A 98 47.35 6.99 13.19
CA GLY A 98 46.12 6.20 13.33
C GLY A 98 44.86 7.02 13.03
N GLN A 99 44.77 8.26 13.54
CA GLN A 99 43.67 9.17 13.24
C GLN A 99 43.65 9.57 11.76
N ALA A 100 44.82 9.78 11.14
CA ALA A 100 44.93 10.09 9.72
C ALA A 100 44.47 8.92 8.83
N ALA A 101 44.83 7.68 9.18
CA ALA A 101 44.37 6.48 8.49
C ALA A 101 42.85 6.31 8.58
N LEU A 102 42.27 6.44 9.78
CA LEU A 102 40.82 6.39 9.99
C LEU A 102 40.08 7.51 9.22
N THR A 103 40.64 8.72 9.20
CA THR A 103 40.07 9.85 8.46
C THR A 103 40.03 9.57 6.96
N LYS A 104 41.06 8.90 6.41
CA LYS A 104 41.11 8.50 5.00
C LYS A 104 40.13 7.38 4.67
N VAL A 105 39.92 6.41 5.56
CA VAL A 105 39.00 5.29 5.32
C VAL A 105 37.53 5.68 5.51
N ALA A 106 37.23 6.58 6.45
CA ALA A 106 35.86 6.96 6.78
C ALA A 106 34.99 7.43 5.57
N PRO A 107 35.50 8.22 4.59
CA PRO A 107 34.78 8.56 3.37
C PRO A 107 34.42 7.37 2.48
N PHE A 108 35.28 6.35 2.39
CA PHE A 108 35.02 5.14 1.58
C PHE A 108 33.94 4.22 2.17
N VAL A 109 33.48 4.55 3.39
CA VAL A 109 32.63 3.69 4.20
C VAL A 109 31.20 4.26 4.37
N GLN A 110 30.87 5.45 3.84
CA GLN A 110 29.56 6.09 4.12
C GLN A 110 28.67 6.39 2.90
N PRO A 111 27.36 6.05 3.04
CA PRO A 111 26.35 7.00 3.51
C PRO A 111 25.42 6.43 4.61
N VAL A 112 25.99 5.84 5.67
CA VAL A 112 25.26 5.13 6.75
C VAL A 112 25.70 5.68 8.12
N PRO A 113 24.84 5.72 9.16
CA PRO A 113 25.21 6.27 10.48
C PRO A 113 26.29 5.41 11.17
N MET A 114 27.55 5.83 11.02
CA MET A 114 28.70 5.21 11.69
C MET A 114 29.51 6.21 12.52
N GLY A 115 30.24 5.69 13.50
CA GLY A 115 31.22 6.45 14.29
C GLY A 115 32.60 5.82 14.22
N PHE A 116 33.64 6.63 14.12
CA PHE A 116 35.04 6.22 14.05
C PHE A 116 35.80 6.78 15.25
N HIS A 117 36.42 5.89 16.01
CA HIS A 117 37.10 6.18 17.26
C HIS A 117 38.50 5.54 17.24
N HIS A 118 39.45 6.15 17.93
CA HIS A 118 40.82 5.68 18.05
C HIS A 118 41.25 5.69 19.52
N LEU A 119 41.67 4.54 20.02
CA LEU A 119 42.37 4.39 21.29
C LEU A 119 43.84 4.15 20.96
N ASP A 120 44.67 5.18 21.12
CA ASP A 120 46.08 5.13 20.72
C ASP A 120 46.95 4.29 21.67
N ALA A 121 48.26 4.20 21.38
CA ALA A 121 49.25 3.51 22.21
C ALA A 121 49.56 4.22 23.54
N ALA A 122 49.26 5.51 23.69
CA ALA A 122 49.39 6.22 24.97
C ALA A 122 48.20 5.97 25.91
N GLY A 123 47.07 5.57 25.35
CA GLY A 123 45.84 5.25 26.07
C GLY A 123 44.78 6.30 25.88
N GLU A 124 45.03 7.30 25.04
CA GLU A 124 44.10 8.40 24.79
C GLU A 124 43.01 7.96 23.80
N LEU A 125 41.76 8.23 24.16
CA LEU A 125 40.60 7.98 23.31
C LEU A 125 40.23 9.25 22.53
N ALA A 126 40.24 9.16 21.20
CA ALA A 126 39.83 10.23 20.31
C ALA A 126 38.67 9.79 19.41
N ARG A 127 37.65 10.63 19.28
CA ARG A 127 36.63 10.50 18.23
C ARG A 127 37.14 11.16 16.96
N VAL A 128 37.33 10.37 15.91
CA VAL A 128 37.89 10.83 14.63
C VAL A 128 36.81 11.39 13.71
N LYS A 129 35.68 10.68 13.57
CA LYS A 129 34.57 11.10 12.69
C LYS A 129 33.27 10.40 13.06
N GLY A 130 32.13 10.93 12.61
CA GLY A 130 30.84 10.24 12.76
C GLY A 130 30.30 10.34 14.19
N GLN A 131 29.42 9.44 14.63
CA GLN A 131 28.68 9.56 15.90
C GLN A 131 29.53 9.28 17.16
N ALA A 132 29.18 9.94 18.27
CA ALA A 132 29.74 9.65 19.60
C ALA A 132 29.31 8.27 20.08
N LEU A 133 30.12 7.64 20.93
CA LEU A 133 29.82 6.34 21.52
C LEU A 133 29.98 6.42 23.05
N PRO A 134 28.92 6.82 23.78
CA PRO A 134 28.99 6.97 25.24
C PRO A 134 29.41 5.69 25.98
N ALA A 135 29.09 4.52 25.42
CA ALA A 135 29.51 3.23 25.95
C ALA A 135 31.05 3.07 25.95
N LEU A 136 31.71 3.60 24.92
CA LEU A 136 33.16 3.55 24.78
C LEU A 136 33.85 4.55 25.71
N GLU A 137 33.30 5.76 25.84
CA GLU A 137 33.80 6.78 26.76
C GLU A 137 33.79 6.26 28.20
N ARG A 138 32.67 5.68 28.66
CA ARG A 138 32.57 5.05 29.99
C ARG A 138 33.49 3.85 30.17
N ALA A 139 33.67 3.04 29.13
CA ALA A 139 34.57 1.89 29.18
C ALA A 139 36.03 2.33 29.29
N HIS A 140 36.38 3.44 28.62
CA HIS A 140 37.70 4.04 28.68
C HIS A 140 38.03 4.64 30.06
N GLU A 141 37.08 5.34 30.71
CA GLU A 141 37.26 5.87 32.07
C GLU A 141 37.63 4.78 33.10
N ARG A 142 37.12 3.56 32.89
CA ARG A 142 37.35 2.40 33.78
C ARG A 142 38.55 1.54 33.37
N LEU A 143 39.26 1.89 32.30
CA LEU A 143 40.26 1.01 31.69
C LEU A 143 41.44 0.72 32.63
N ALA A 144 41.77 1.65 33.54
CA ALA A 144 42.81 1.48 34.55
C ALA A 144 42.42 0.51 35.68
N GLU A 145 41.11 0.34 35.92
CA GLU A 145 40.56 -0.49 37.01
C GLU A 145 40.25 -1.93 36.55
N VAL A 146 40.24 -2.18 35.24
CA VAL A 146 39.80 -3.43 34.64
C VAL A 146 40.98 -4.19 34.05
N GLY A 147 41.27 -5.37 34.61
CA GLY A 147 42.23 -6.33 34.04
C GLY A 147 41.72 -6.97 32.74
N PRO A 148 42.62 -7.62 31.95
CA PRO A 148 42.23 -8.33 30.74
C PRO A 148 41.23 -9.46 31.05
N LEU A 149 40.42 -9.83 30.07
CA LEU A 149 39.54 -11.01 30.19
C LEU A 149 40.37 -12.29 30.29
N GLU A 150 40.09 -13.08 31.33
CA GLU A 150 40.62 -14.44 31.42
C GLU A 150 40.12 -15.29 30.24
N PRO A 151 40.93 -16.23 29.71
CA PRO A 151 40.57 -17.02 28.54
C PRO A 151 39.21 -17.74 28.68
N GLN A 152 38.90 -18.22 29.88
CA GLN A 152 37.61 -18.85 30.17
C GLN A 152 36.45 -17.85 30.09
N ALA A 153 36.59 -16.68 30.69
CA ALA A 153 35.56 -15.63 30.65
C ALA A 153 35.34 -15.09 29.22
N LEU A 154 36.40 -15.02 28.42
CA LEU A 154 36.31 -14.68 27.00
C LEU A 154 35.53 -15.74 26.21
N ALA A 155 35.82 -17.02 26.44
CA ALA A 155 35.12 -18.13 25.79
C ALA A 155 33.64 -18.16 26.17
N GLU A 156 33.31 -17.93 27.44
CA GLU A 156 31.92 -17.84 27.93
C GLU A 156 31.16 -16.68 27.30
N ALA A 157 31.75 -15.47 27.26
CA ALA A 157 31.14 -14.31 26.64
C ALA A 157 30.91 -14.49 25.13
N LEU A 158 31.86 -15.12 24.44
CA LEU A 158 31.73 -15.45 23.02
C LEU A 158 30.65 -16.50 22.77
N ALA A 159 30.59 -17.56 23.58
CA ALA A 159 29.57 -18.59 23.48
C ALA A 159 28.17 -18.03 23.71
N GLU A 160 28.00 -17.17 24.72
CA GLU A 160 26.74 -16.49 25.01
C GLU A 160 26.30 -15.60 23.84
N GLY A 161 27.18 -14.73 23.32
CA GLY A 161 26.83 -13.85 22.22
C GLY A 161 26.53 -14.59 20.92
N GLN A 162 27.29 -15.65 20.62
CA GLN A 162 26.99 -16.52 19.48
C GLN A 162 25.65 -17.23 19.61
N ALA A 163 25.30 -17.72 20.82
CA ALA A 163 24.01 -18.32 21.09
C ALA A 163 22.86 -17.32 20.90
N LEU A 164 22.98 -16.09 21.42
CA LEU A 164 22.00 -15.03 21.18
C LEU A 164 21.84 -14.72 19.68
N ALA A 165 22.95 -14.55 18.95
CA ALA A 165 22.89 -14.26 17.51
C ALA A 165 22.33 -15.43 16.69
N GLN A 166 22.54 -16.68 17.13
CA GLN A 166 21.89 -17.85 16.54
C GLN A 166 20.39 -17.86 16.85
N GLN A 167 19.99 -17.52 18.08
CA GLN A 167 18.59 -17.41 18.47
C GLN A 167 17.86 -16.32 17.67
N GLU A 168 18.44 -15.14 17.50
CA GLU A 168 17.88 -14.07 16.67
C GLU A 168 17.72 -14.49 15.20
N ARG A 169 18.74 -15.14 14.62
CA ARG A 169 18.66 -15.68 13.25
C ARG A 169 17.54 -16.71 13.12
N ALA A 170 17.45 -17.64 14.08
CA ALA A 170 16.38 -18.63 14.11
C ALA A 170 14.99 -17.99 14.28
N ILE A 171 14.85 -16.89 15.02
CA ILE A 171 13.61 -16.11 15.12
C ILE A 171 13.27 -15.46 13.78
N VAL A 172 14.23 -14.82 13.12
CA VAL A 172 14.05 -14.22 11.78
C VAL A 172 13.66 -15.27 10.75
N ASP A 173 14.32 -16.43 10.75
CA ASP A 173 14.00 -17.53 9.84
C ASP A 173 12.64 -18.15 10.14
N ARG A 174 12.22 -18.21 11.41
CA ARG A 174 10.85 -18.60 11.77
C ARG A 174 9.82 -17.58 11.30
N LEU A 175 10.13 -16.29 11.38
CA LEU A 175 9.27 -15.20 10.90
C LEU A 175 9.29 -15.05 9.37
N ARG A 176 10.19 -15.74 8.67
CA ARG A 176 10.11 -15.97 7.22
C ARG A 176 9.05 -17.03 6.85
N GLY A 177 8.49 -17.75 7.83
CA GLY A 177 7.46 -18.79 7.67
C GLY A 177 6.12 -18.31 7.10
N SER A 178 5.20 -19.27 6.86
CA SER A 178 3.94 -19.19 6.07
C SER A 178 3.52 -17.78 5.62
N ARG A 179 3.62 -17.54 4.31
CA ARG A 179 3.16 -16.32 3.61
C ARG A 179 1.99 -16.63 2.69
N ARG A 180 1.30 -17.74 2.97
CA ARG A 180 0.34 -18.34 2.04
C ARG A 180 -0.87 -17.44 1.93
N VAL A 181 -1.40 -16.96 3.05
CA VAL A 181 -2.56 -16.06 3.04
C VAL A 181 -2.19 -14.75 2.38
N THR A 182 -1.04 -14.16 2.74
CA THR A 182 -0.53 -12.94 2.10
C THR A 182 -0.41 -13.11 0.59
N ALA A 183 0.24 -14.18 0.11
CA ALA A 183 0.40 -14.45 -1.31
C ALA A 183 -0.95 -14.67 -2.02
N THR A 184 -1.88 -15.42 -1.40
CA THR A 184 -3.22 -15.63 -1.95
C THR A 184 -3.98 -14.32 -2.11
N LEU A 185 -3.92 -13.42 -1.11
CA LEU A 185 -4.55 -12.11 -1.19
C LEU A 185 -3.95 -11.27 -2.33
N MET A 186 -2.62 -11.28 -2.47
CA MET A 186 -1.95 -10.56 -3.56
C MET A 186 -2.33 -11.09 -4.94
N ILE A 187 -2.37 -12.42 -5.09
CA ILE A 187 -2.78 -13.08 -6.34
C ILE A 187 -4.24 -12.74 -6.65
N ALA A 188 -5.13 -12.76 -5.66
CA ALA A 188 -6.54 -12.41 -5.84
C ALA A 188 -6.71 -10.96 -6.30
N CYS A 189 -5.98 -10.01 -5.70
CA CYS A 189 -6.00 -8.60 -6.12
C CYS A 189 -5.50 -8.42 -7.56
N ALA A 190 -4.38 -9.07 -7.91
CA ALA A 190 -3.81 -9.02 -9.25
C ALA A 190 -4.75 -9.65 -10.30
N ALA A 191 -5.36 -10.79 -9.98
CA ALA A 191 -6.33 -11.45 -10.83
C ALA A 191 -7.57 -10.58 -11.06
N LEU A 192 -8.11 -9.94 -10.02
CA LEU A 192 -9.28 -9.08 -10.15
C LEU A 192 -8.96 -7.78 -10.90
N LEU A 193 -7.75 -7.22 -10.78
CA LEU A 193 -7.33 -6.13 -11.65
C LEU A 193 -7.31 -6.58 -13.12
N ALA A 194 -6.71 -7.73 -13.43
CA ALA A 194 -6.68 -8.26 -14.79
C ALA A 194 -8.09 -8.50 -15.35
N VAL A 195 -9.01 -9.05 -14.54
CA VAL A 195 -10.41 -9.25 -14.92
C VAL A 195 -11.13 -7.92 -15.16
N SER A 196 -10.86 -6.90 -14.33
CA SER A 196 -11.46 -5.58 -14.52
C SER A 196 -11.06 -4.93 -15.84
N TYR A 197 -9.80 -5.06 -16.27
CA TYR A 197 -9.37 -4.62 -17.61
C TYR A 197 -9.95 -5.48 -18.73
N ALA A 198 -10.06 -6.80 -18.52
CA ALA A 198 -10.63 -7.71 -19.51
C ALA A 198 -12.12 -7.44 -19.78
N PHE A 199 -12.88 -7.03 -18.76
CA PHE A 199 -14.29 -6.68 -18.91
C PHE A 199 -14.51 -5.20 -19.26
N GLY A 200 -13.70 -4.32 -18.70
CA GLY A 200 -13.74 -2.89 -18.94
C GLY A 200 -12.79 -2.47 -20.04
N SER A 201 -12.67 -3.24 -21.13
CA SER A 201 -11.91 -2.81 -22.31
C SER A 201 -12.55 -1.53 -22.85
N GLY A 202 -12.06 -0.40 -22.38
CA GLY A 202 -12.69 0.89 -22.60
C GLY A 202 -13.70 1.38 -21.55
N THR A 203 -13.95 0.71 -20.44
CA THR A 203 -14.69 1.36 -19.32
C THR A 203 -14.23 0.75 -18.03
N HIS A 204 -12.99 1.07 -17.67
CA HIS A 204 -12.38 0.42 -16.52
C HIS A 204 -13.12 0.78 -15.23
N GLU A 205 -13.54 2.04 -15.08
CA GLU A 205 -14.33 2.48 -13.92
C GLU A 205 -15.71 1.79 -13.82
N ALA A 206 -16.43 1.63 -14.94
CA ALA A 206 -17.71 0.93 -14.93
C ALA A 206 -17.55 -0.55 -14.59
N ALA A 207 -16.46 -1.18 -15.06
CA ALA A 207 -16.12 -2.55 -14.68
C ALA A 207 -15.83 -2.65 -13.18
N LEU A 208 -15.04 -1.73 -12.61
CA LEU A 208 -14.79 -1.67 -11.15
C LEU A 208 -16.08 -1.48 -10.35
N TRP A 209 -16.97 -0.59 -10.80
CA TRP A 209 -18.27 -0.38 -10.16
C TRP A 209 -19.11 -1.66 -10.14
N ARG A 210 -19.23 -2.33 -11.29
CA ARG A 210 -19.95 -3.62 -11.44
C ARG A 210 -19.25 -4.76 -10.70
N MET A 211 -17.94 -4.69 -10.50
CA MET A 211 -17.17 -5.69 -9.74
C MET A 211 -17.22 -5.45 -8.22
N GLY A 212 -17.98 -4.46 -7.75
CA GLY A 212 -18.26 -4.28 -6.33
C GLY A 212 -17.44 -3.19 -5.66
N ALA A 213 -17.10 -2.12 -6.38
CA ALA A 213 -16.54 -0.91 -5.76
C ALA A 213 -17.40 -0.45 -4.56
N ASN A 214 -16.72 0.05 -3.52
CA ASN A 214 -17.38 0.52 -2.31
C ASN A 214 -18.19 1.78 -2.64
N SER A 215 -19.41 1.89 -2.10
CA SER A 215 -20.23 3.08 -2.27
C SER A 215 -21.21 3.18 -1.11
N GLY A 216 -21.21 4.34 -0.43
CA GLY A 216 -22.13 4.60 0.66
C GLY A 216 -23.59 4.45 0.25
N GLU A 217 -23.95 4.99 -0.92
CA GLU A 217 -25.31 4.86 -1.48
C GLU A 217 -25.71 3.40 -1.70
N ALA A 218 -24.89 2.61 -2.40
CA ALA A 218 -25.22 1.21 -2.67
C ALA A 218 -25.28 0.37 -1.38
N VAL A 219 -24.37 0.62 -0.43
CA VAL A 219 -24.37 -0.03 0.89
C VAL A 219 -25.65 0.28 1.67
N ARG A 220 -26.13 1.54 1.64
CA ARG A 220 -27.42 1.93 2.25
C ARG A 220 -28.62 1.24 1.61
N HIS A 221 -28.53 0.88 0.33
CA HIS A 221 -29.54 0.09 -0.40
C HIS A 221 -29.38 -1.44 -0.21
N GLY A 222 -28.49 -1.89 0.67
CA GLY A 222 -28.36 -3.30 1.03
C GLY A 222 -27.26 -4.07 0.28
N GLU A 223 -26.47 -3.41 -0.57
CA GLU A 223 -25.35 -4.03 -1.29
C GLU A 223 -24.10 -4.22 -0.41
N LEU A 224 -24.28 -4.84 0.76
CA LEU A 224 -23.24 -5.01 1.80
C LEU A 224 -22.00 -5.78 1.31
N TYR A 225 -22.15 -6.59 0.26
CA TYR A 225 -21.06 -7.34 -0.34
C TYR A 225 -19.92 -6.42 -0.83
N ARG A 226 -20.23 -5.17 -1.20
CA ARG A 226 -19.27 -4.16 -1.66
C ARG A 226 -18.22 -3.82 -0.62
N LEU A 227 -18.55 -3.90 0.67
CA LEU A 227 -17.62 -3.56 1.76
C LEU A 227 -16.37 -4.43 1.78
N LEU A 228 -16.49 -5.71 1.42
CA LEU A 228 -15.34 -6.63 1.34
C LEU A 228 -14.86 -6.84 -0.10
N ALA A 229 -15.76 -6.78 -1.10
CA ALA A 229 -15.37 -6.96 -2.50
C ALA A 229 -14.42 -5.84 -2.97
N SER A 230 -14.69 -4.59 -2.58
CA SER A 230 -13.88 -3.42 -2.94
C SER A 230 -12.42 -3.53 -2.52
N ALA A 231 -12.13 -4.27 -1.43
CA ALA A 231 -10.79 -4.46 -0.89
C ALA A 231 -9.85 -5.23 -1.84
N PHE A 232 -10.38 -5.89 -2.87
CA PHE A 232 -9.59 -6.60 -3.87
C PHE A 232 -9.47 -5.87 -5.21
N LEU A 233 -10.28 -4.84 -5.42
CA LEU A 233 -10.31 -4.05 -6.64
C LEU A 233 -9.25 -2.95 -6.59
N HIS A 234 -8.70 -2.56 -7.74
CA HIS A 234 -7.68 -1.52 -7.83
C HIS A 234 -7.94 -0.66 -9.07
N ALA A 235 -7.73 0.65 -8.94
CA ALA A 235 -8.00 1.62 -9.99
C ALA A 235 -7.03 1.51 -11.18
N ASP A 236 -5.80 1.06 -10.94
CA ASP A 236 -4.76 0.97 -11.96
C ASP A 236 -3.59 0.07 -11.49
N PRO A 237 -2.64 -0.29 -12.36
CA PRO A 237 -1.50 -1.14 -12.00
C PRO A 237 -0.55 -0.51 -10.97
N MET A 238 -0.41 0.82 -10.95
CA MET A 238 0.46 1.50 -9.98
C MET A 238 -0.18 1.46 -8.58
N HIS A 239 -1.48 1.71 -8.49
CA HIS A 239 -2.24 1.56 -7.24
C HIS A 239 -2.14 0.12 -6.71
N LEU A 240 -2.28 -0.89 -7.57
CA LEU A 240 -2.04 -2.29 -7.18
C LEU A 240 -0.60 -2.49 -6.71
N PHE A 241 0.40 -2.04 -7.47
CA PHE A 241 1.81 -2.23 -7.13
C PHE A 241 2.17 -1.68 -5.74
N VAL A 242 1.75 -0.44 -5.44
CA VAL A 242 2.00 0.20 -4.14
C VAL A 242 1.33 -0.58 -3.00
N ASN A 243 0.07 -0.99 -3.17
CA ASN A 243 -0.64 -1.80 -2.17
C ASN A 243 0.02 -3.16 -1.98
N MET A 244 0.45 -3.83 -3.06
CA MET A 244 1.10 -5.14 -2.97
C MET A 244 2.48 -5.04 -2.34
N LEU A 245 3.24 -3.96 -2.60
CA LEU A 245 4.50 -3.68 -1.92
C LEU A 245 4.30 -3.47 -0.42
N ALA A 246 3.27 -2.72 -0.03
CA ALA A 246 2.93 -2.50 1.37
C ALA A 246 2.44 -3.80 2.04
N LEU A 247 1.53 -4.54 1.41
CA LEU A 247 1.04 -5.82 1.89
C LEU A 247 2.18 -6.83 2.05
N TRP A 248 3.15 -6.87 1.12
CA TRP A 248 4.32 -7.73 1.25
C TRP A 248 5.31 -7.27 2.34
N SER A 249 5.33 -5.97 2.65
CA SER A 249 6.21 -5.43 3.69
C SER A 249 5.73 -5.78 5.10
N PHE A 250 4.42 -5.79 5.34
CA PHE A 250 3.83 -6.02 6.68
C PHE A 250 3.19 -7.41 6.82
N GLY A 251 2.56 -7.91 5.77
CA GLY A 251 1.77 -9.14 5.75
C GLY A 251 2.54 -10.38 6.19
N PRO A 252 3.67 -10.75 5.54
CA PRO A 252 4.44 -11.95 5.89
C PRO A 252 4.86 -12.01 7.35
N MET A 253 5.30 -10.87 7.89
CA MET A 253 5.73 -10.76 9.28
C MET A 253 4.57 -11.00 10.24
N LEU A 254 3.41 -10.35 10.00
CA LEU A 254 2.22 -10.51 10.84
C LEU A 254 1.59 -11.90 10.70
N GLU A 255 1.60 -12.47 9.50
CA GLU A 255 1.14 -13.84 9.23
C GLU A 255 2.00 -14.86 9.98
N ALA A 256 3.33 -14.73 9.94
CA ALA A 256 4.22 -15.61 10.69
C ALA A 256 4.11 -15.41 12.21
N LEU A 257 3.86 -14.18 12.67
CA LEU A 257 3.75 -13.86 14.10
C LEU A 257 2.44 -14.39 14.73
N LEU A 258 1.32 -14.14 14.06
CA LEU A 258 -0.04 -14.43 14.54
C LEU A 258 -0.56 -15.80 14.07
N GLY A 259 0.02 -16.35 13.02
CA GLY A 259 -0.49 -17.50 12.28
C GLY A 259 -1.55 -17.08 11.23
N PRO A 260 -1.80 -17.95 10.24
CA PRO A 260 -2.62 -17.62 9.07
C PRO A 260 -4.08 -17.27 9.42
N ARG A 261 -4.67 -17.94 10.42
CA ARG A 261 -6.07 -17.71 10.81
C ARG A 261 -6.30 -16.34 11.43
N ARG A 262 -5.44 -15.96 12.38
CA ARG A 262 -5.50 -14.64 13.03
C ARG A 262 -5.14 -13.52 12.06
N PHE A 263 -4.18 -13.77 11.17
CA PHE A 263 -3.84 -12.83 10.11
C PHE A 263 -5.00 -12.59 9.14
N LEU A 264 -5.69 -13.66 8.73
CA LEU A 264 -6.89 -13.53 7.89
C LEU A 264 -7.98 -12.71 8.59
N LEU A 265 -8.23 -12.95 9.88
CA LEU A 265 -9.16 -12.16 10.69
C LEU A 265 -8.74 -10.69 10.78
N LEU A 266 -7.46 -10.43 11.01
CA LEU A 266 -6.90 -9.08 11.06
C LEU A 266 -7.12 -8.36 9.73
N TYR A 267 -6.77 -9.00 8.61
CA TYR A 267 -6.93 -8.41 7.28
C TYR A 267 -8.41 -8.16 6.95
N GLY A 268 -9.26 -9.18 7.09
CA GLY A 268 -10.67 -9.09 6.73
C GLY A 268 -11.45 -8.10 7.60
N ALA A 269 -11.20 -8.06 8.91
CA ALA A 269 -11.84 -7.09 9.79
C ALA A 269 -11.35 -5.66 9.53
N SER A 270 -10.07 -5.47 9.23
CA SER A 270 -9.53 -4.15 8.87
C SER A 270 -10.07 -3.66 7.53
N ALA A 271 -10.21 -4.56 6.54
CA ALA A 271 -10.88 -4.26 5.28
C ALA A 271 -12.33 -3.80 5.51
N LEU A 272 -13.09 -4.56 6.29
CA LEU A 272 -14.47 -4.23 6.63
C LEU A 272 -14.59 -2.90 7.37
N GLY A 273 -13.75 -2.67 8.38
CA GLY A 273 -13.75 -1.44 9.17
C GLY A 273 -13.41 -0.20 8.34
N GLY A 274 -12.44 -0.32 7.42
CA GLY A 274 -12.12 0.74 6.48
C GLY A 274 -13.27 1.03 5.52
N SER A 275 -13.74 0.02 4.79
CA SER A 275 -14.83 0.20 3.84
C SER A 275 -16.12 0.72 4.49
N LEU A 276 -16.42 0.30 5.73
CA LEU A 276 -17.58 0.79 6.47
C LEU A 276 -17.42 2.26 6.87
N ALA A 277 -16.24 2.66 7.38
CA ALA A 277 -15.98 4.06 7.72
C ALA A 277 -16.12 4.97 6.50
N SER A 278 -15.59 4.55 5.36
CA SER A 278 -15.76 5.23 4.07
C SER A 278 -17.22 5.30 3.63
N ALA A 279 -17.93 4.16 3.57
CA ALA A 279 -19.31 4.09 3.09
C ALA A 279 -20.32 4.89 3.95
N MET A 280 -20.03 5.09 5.24
CA MET A 280 -20.91 5.84 6.13
C MET A 280 -20.70 7.36 6.07
N LEU A 281 -19.53 7.81 5.62
CA LEU A 281 -19.08 9.19 5.79
C LEU A 281 -18.66 9.86 4.47
N GLU A 282 -18.51 9.09 3.38
CA GLU A 282 -18.26 9.58 2.03
C GLU A 282 -19.36 9.13 1.05
N ASP A 283 -19.72 10.02 0.13
CA ASP A 283 -20.63 9.72 -0.99
C ASP A 283 -19.87 9.28 -2.26
N ARG A 284 -18.54 9.42 -2.27
CA ARG A 284 -17.70 8.91 -3.36
C ARG A 284 -17.54 7.41 -3.26
N TRP A 285 -17.26 6.78 -4.40
CA TRP A 285 -16.94 5.37 -4.45
C TRP A 285 -15.44 5.14 -4.36
N SER A 286 -15.05 3.97 -3.85
CA SER A 286 -13.63 3.64 -3.68
C SER A 286 -13.33 2.16 -3.91
N VAL A 287 -12.06 1.88 -4.20
CA VAL A 287 -11.51 0.54 -4.39
C VAL A 287 -10.12 0.49 -3.75
N GLY A 288 -9.69 -0.69 -3.31
CA GLY A 288 -8.31 -0.92 -2.88
C GLY A 288 -8.19 -1.69 -1.57
N ALA A 289 -7.10 -2.45 -1.47
CA ALA A 289 -6.74 -3.18 -0.24
C ALA A 289 -6.22 -2.26 0.88
N SER A 290 -6.10 -0.96 0.61
CA SER A 290 -5.36 -0.01 1.45
C SER A 290 -5.92 0.13 2.87
N GLY A 291 -7.24 0.10 3.07
CA GLY A 291 -7.83 0.07 4.41
C GLY A 291 -7.37 -1.14 5.25
N ALA A 292 -7.32 -2.33 4.63
CA ALA A 292 -6.80 -3.52 5.29
C ALA A 292 -5.30 -3.39 5.62
N ILE A 293 -4.52 -2.84 4.69
CA ILE A 293 -3.07 -2.60 4.83
C ILE A 293 -2.79 -1.61 5.97
N TRP A 294 -3.56 -0.54 6.08
CA TRP A 294 -3.48 0.40 7.20
C TRP A 294 -3.77 -0.29 8.55
N GLY A 295 -4.71 -1.23 8.57
CA GLY A 295 -4.92 -2.13 9.70
C GLY A 295 -3.69 -2.99 10.03
N LEU A 296 -3.00 -3.51 9.01
CA LEU A 296 -1.73 -4.25 9.22
C LEU A 296 -0.61 -3.35 9.76
N MET A 297 -0.49 -2.13 9.24
CA MET A 297 0.55 -1.17 9.65
C MET A 297 0.37 -0.79 11.12
N THR A 298 -0.85 -0.41 11.50
CA THR A 298 -1.20 -0.08 12.89
C THR A 298 -1.16 -1.29 13.82
N ALA A 299 -1.49 -2.50 13.33
CA ALA A 299 -1.24 -3.74 14.04
C ALA A 299 0.25 -3.94 14.36
N GLY A 300 1.15 -3.65 13.41
CA GLY A 300 2.60 -3.67 13.64
C GLY A 300 3.04 -2.69 14.75
N ILE A 301 2.45 -1.50 14.78
CA ILE A 301 2.64 -0.53 15.88
C ILE A 301 2.12 -1.12 17.20
N GLY A 302 0.93 -1.72 17.20
CA GLY A 302 0.34 -2.37 18.36
C GLY A 302 1.19 -3.52 18.91
N VAL A 303 1.84 -4.31 18.06
CA VAL A 303 2.83 -5.32 18.47
C VAL A 303 4.01 -4.67 19.19
N ALA A 304 4.52 -3.56 18.67
CA ALA A 304 5.68 -2.85 19.23
C ALA A 304 5.38 -2.18 20.58
N LEU A 305 4.12 -1.78 20.84
CA LEU A 305 3.70 -1.11 22.07
C LEU A 305 3.24 -2.06 23.18
N ARG A 306 3.18 -3.36 22.91
CA ARG A 306 2.54 -4.33 23.81
C ARG A 306 3.39 -4.64 25.05
N PRO A 307 2.84 -4.55 26.28
CA PRO A 307 3.51 -5.00 27.49
C PRO A 307 3.74 -6.52 27.44
N HIS A 308 4.95 -6.99 27.72
CA HIS A 308 5.37 -8.41 27.57
C HIS A 308 5.27 -8.93 26.11
N GLY A 309 5.79 -8.13 25.18
CA GLY A 309 5.63 -8.26 23.73
C GLY A 309 5.90 -9.64 23.10
N LEU A 310 5.41 -9.79 21.87
CA LEU A 310 5.53 -11.04 21.10
C LEU A 310 6.92 -11.20 20.45
N LEU A 311 7.67 -10.11 20.34
CA LEU A 311 8.98 -10.03 19.71
C LEU A 311 10.02 -9.54 20.72
N PRO A 312 11.29 -9.97 20.62
CA PRO A 312 12.37 -9.42 21.43
C PRO A 312 12.54 -7.89 21.23
N PRO A 313 12.99 -7.14 22.26
CA PRO A 313 13.19 -5.69 22.16
C PRO A 313 14.13 -5.27 21.01
N ALA A 314 15.22 -5.99 20.79
CA ALA A 314 16.15 -5.73 19.68
C ALA A 314 15.47 -5.85 18.30
N MET A 315 14.57 -6.83 18.16
CA MET A 315 13.80 -7.02 16.94
C MET A 315 12.74 -5.93 16.75
N ILE A 316 12.09 -5.48 17.83
CA ILE A 316 11.17 -4.32 17.78
C ILE A 316 11.93 -3.06 17.34
N ALA A 317 13.13 -2.82 17.89
CA ALA A 317 13.96 -1.68 17.50
C ALA A 317 14.34 -1.73 16.01
N GLN A 318 14.73 -2.90 15.51
CA GLN A 318 15.02 -3.12 14.09
C GLN A 318 13.78 -2.99 13.20
N MET A 319 12.63 -3.48 13.66
CA MET A 319 11.36 -3.35 12.94
C MET A 319 10.96 -1.87 12.83
N ARG A 320 11.11 -1.09 13.91
CA ARG A 320 10.87 0.36 13.91
C ARG A 320 11.76 1.07 12.90
N SER A 321 13.07 0.80 12.89
CA SER A 321 13.99 1.45 11.94
C SER A 321 13.66 1.15 10.48
N ARG A 322 13.19 -0.07 10.19
CA ARG A 322 12.81 -0.50 8.83
C ARG A 322 11.40 -0.09 8.42
N ALA A 323 10.47 0.03 9.37
CA ALA A 323 9.08 0.35 9.10
C ALA A 323 8.86 1.82 8.71
N TRP A 324 9.76 2.73 9.10
CA TRP A 324 9.59 4.18 8.84
C TRP A 324 9.50 4.54 7.36
N LEU A 325 10.31 3.93 6.49
CA LEU A 325 10.29 4.26 5.07
C LEU A 325 9.00 3.78 4.38
N PRO A 326 8.57 2.50 4.48
CA PRO A 326 7.28 2.06 3.96
C PRO A 326 6.10 2.80 4.59
N LEU A 327 6.15 3.07 5.89
CA LEU A 327 5.12 3.84 6.60
C LEU A 327 5.03 5.27 6.08
N GLY A 328 6.16 5.96 5.91
CA GLY A 328 6.23 7.31 5.36
C GLY A 328 5.75 7.39 3.92
N LEU A 329 6.15 6.44 3.06
CA LEU A 329 5.69 6.37 1.67
C LEU A 329 4.18 6.14 1.58
N ASN A 330 3.64 5.19 2.35
CA ASN A 330 2.19 4.96 2.39
C ASN A 330 1.44 6.15 2.97
N LEU A 331 1.97 6.79 4.01
CA LEU A 331 1.38 7.98 4.63
C LEU A 331 1.31 9.13 3.62
N VAL A 332 2.40 9.44 2.91
CA VAL A 332 2.43 10.49 1.88
C VAL A 332 1.48 10.17 0.72
N TYR A 333 1.46 8.91 0.27
CA TYR A 333 0.52 8.47 -0.77
C TYR A 333 -0.94 8.60 -0.32
N SER A 334 -1.22 8.40 0.97
CA SER A 334 -2.56 8.46 1.54
C SER A 334 -3.18 9.87 1.56
N PHE A 335 -2.37 10.91 1.34
CA PHE A 335 -2.84 12.29 1.18
C PHE A 335 -2.95 12.73 -0.29
N GLN A 336 -2.72 11.83 -1.26
CA GLN A 336 -2.92 12.17 -2.67
C GLN A 336 -4.41 12.34 -3.00
N PRO A 337 -4.75 13.30 -3.89
CA PRO A 337 -6.12 13.42 -4.40
C PRO A 337 -6.61 12.09 -4.99
N GLY A 338 -7.84 11.69 -4.63
CA GLY A 338 -8.43 10.41 -5.06
C GLY A 338 -8.18 9.24 -4.11
N VAL A 339 -7.50 9.45 -2.99
CA VAL A 339 -7.30 8.42 -1.96
C VAL A 339 -8.34 8.54 -0.84
N ASP A 340 -8.87 7.39 -0.42
CA ASP A 340 -9.90 7.26 0.60
C ASP A 340 -9.29 7.24 2.01
N LEU A 341 -9.18 8.42 2.61
CA LEU A 341 -8.58 8.60 3.95
C LEU A 341 -9.43 7.95 5.06
N LEU A 342 -10.76 7.95 4.92
CA LEU A 342 -11.63 7.35 5.92
C LEU A 342 -11.50 5.83 5.94
N ALA A 343 -11.32 5.20 4.78
CA ALA A 343 -10.98 3.79 4.71
C ALA A 343 -9.67 3.45 5.43
N HIS A 344 -8.66 4.32 5.32
CA HIS A 344 -7.38 4.14 6.01
C HIS A 344 -7.53 4.27 7.52
N LEU A 345 -8.22 5.31 7.99
CA LEU A 345 -8.47 5.53 9.41
C LEU A 345 -9.30 4.40 10.02
N GLY A 346 -10.40 4.01 9.38
CA GLY A 346 -11.27 2.94 9.84
C GLY A 346 -10.55 1.60 9.95
N GLY A 347 -9.79 1.24 8.90
CA GLY A 347 -8.99 0.02 8.90
C GLY A 347 -7.87 0.04 9.94
N GLY A 348 -7.20 1.19 10.08
CA GLY A 348 -6.16 1.41 11.09
C GLY A 348 -6.65 1.26 12.53
N VAL A 349 -7.80 1.85 12.86
CA VAL A 349 -8.40 1.72 14.20
C VAL A 349 -8.72 0.26 14.52
N VAL A 350 -9.34 -0.46 13.58
CA VAL A 350 -9.69 -1.87 13.77
C VAL A 350 -8.44 -2.74 13.92
N GLY A 351 -7.44 -2.57 13.05
CA GLY A 351 -6.21 -3.34 13.08
C GLY A 351 -5.43 -3.18 14.39
N PHE A 352 -5.26 -1.92 14.84
CA PHE A 352 -4.65 -1.61 16.12
C PHE A 352 -5.41 -2.28 17.28
N ALA A 353 -6.73 -2.04 17.36
CA ALA A 353 -7.57 -2.54 18.44
C ALA A 353 -7.53 -4.07 18.54
N LEU A 354 -7.62 -4.78 17.42
CA LEU A 354 -7.60 -6.24 17.38
C LEU A 354 -6.28 -6.83 17.90
N VAL A 355 -5.14 -6.22 17.55
CA VAL A 355 -3.83 -6.71 17.98
C VAL A 355 -3.53 -6.36 19.44
N VAL A 356 -3.89 -5.17 19.92
CA VAL A 356 -3.61 -4.85 21.33
C VAL A 356 -4.52 -5.66 22.27
N THR A 357 -5.75 -6.01 21.84
CA THR A 357 -6.73 -6.71 22.68
C THR A 357 -6.82 -8.22 22.42
N VAL A 358 -7.41 -8.64 21.30
CA VAL A 358 -7.97 -9.99 21.09
C VAL A 358 -6.97 -10.96 20.48
N LEU A 359 -6.38 -10.61 19.34
CA LEU A 359 -5.71 -11.57 18.47
C LEU A 359 -4.52 -12.26 19.15
N PRO A 360 -3.64 -11.58 19.90
CA PRO A 360 -2.49 -12.25 20.45
C PRO A 360 -2.74 -12.90 21.82
N ARG A 361 -4.00 -12.98 22.28
CA ARG A 361 -4.33 -13.75 23.50
C ARG A 361 -3.99 -15.22 23.31
N GLY A 362 -3.23 -15.77 24.25
CA GLY A 362 -2.78 -17.17 24.24
C GLY A 362 -1.62 -17.45 23.27
N LEU A 363 -1.02 -16.43 22.66
CA LEU A 363 0.24 -16.60 21.93
C LEU A 363 1.42 -16.58 22.90
N THR A 364 2.37 -17.47 22.67
CA THR A 364 3.69 -17.43 23.31
C THR A 364 4.60 -16.45 22.57
N PRO A 365 5.41 -15.66 23.29
CA PRO A 365 6.47 -14.84 22.70
C PRO A 365 7.42 -15.69 21.83
N VAL A 366 7.90 -15.12 20.72
CA VAL A 366 8.63 -15.87 19.68
C VAL A 366 9.98 -16.40 20.18
N ASP A 367 10.62 -15.70 21.12
CA ASP A 367 11.85 -16.12 21.80
C ASP A 367 11.68 -17.38 22.65
N ARG A 368 10.46 -17.64 23.12
CA ARG A 368 10.11 -18.81 23.96
C ARG A 368 9.50 -19.97 23.19
N ARG A 369 9.35 -19.85 21.86
CA ARG A 369 8.84 -20.94 21.01
C ARG A 369 9.97 -21.94 20.74
N GLU A 370 9.73 -23.23 20.95
CA GLU A 370 10.70 -24.28 20.62
C GLU A 370 10.57 -24.70 19.14
N ARG A 371 9.34 -24.69 18.56
CA ARG A 371 9.06 -25.03 17.17
C ARG A 371 8.19 -23.97 16.48
N ALA A 372 8.27 -23.89 15.14
CA ALA A 372 7.44 -22.97 14.34
C ALA A 372 5.93 -23.28 14.44
N ALA A 373 5.57 -24.55 14.67
CA ALA A 373 4.19 -24.98 14.89
C ALA A 373 3.59 -24.46 16.21
N ASP A 374 4.42 -24.03 17.16
CA ASP A 374 3.97 -23.50 18.46
C ASP A 374 3.47 -22.05 18.34
N ALA A 375 3.58 -21.44 17.15
CA ALA A 375 3.04 -20.12 16.84
C ALA A 375 1.50 -20.06 16.89
N GLU A 376 0.83 -21.19 16.61
CA GLU A 376 -0.59 -21.35 16.84
C GLU A 376 -0.80 -22.31 18.01
N PRO A 377 -1.29 -21.88 19.19
CA PRO A 377 -1.82 -22.84 20.16
C PRO A 377 -2.88 -23.70 19.47
N ARG A 378 -3.01 -24.99 19.86
CA ARG A 378 -4.00 -25.95 19.30
C ARG A 378 -5.27 -25.22 18.84
N PRO A 379 -5.70 -25.41 17.58
CA PRO A 379 -6.73 -24.58 16.97
C PRO A 379 -7.95 -24.48 17.87
N ARG A 380 -8.18 -23.30 18.45
CA ARG A 380 -9.43 -23.05 19.18
C ARG A 380 -10.55 -23.15 18.14
N PRO A 381 -11.57 -24.01 18.34
CA PRO A 381 -12.60 -24.25 17.33
C PRO A 381 -13.27 -22.95 16.90
N LEU A 382 -13.50 -22.03 17.85
CA LEU A 382 -14.03 -20.68 17.59
C LEU A 382 -13.14 -19.84 16.66
N LEU A 383 -11.82 -19.87 16.84
CA LEU A 383 -10.88 -19.11 16.00
C LEU A 383 -10.87 -19.67 14.57
N THR A 384 -10.89 -20.99 14.44
CA THR A 384 -10.97 -21.67 13.14
C THR A 384 -12.28 -21.35 12.43
N ALA A 385 -13.41 -21.41 13.15
CA ALA A 385 -14.71 -21.06 12.61
C ALA A 385 -14.75 -19.58 12.19
N ALA A 386 -14.26 -18.66 13.02
CA ALA A 386 -14.21 -17.24 12.68
C ALA A 386 -13.37 -16.99 11.42
N ALA A 387 -12.17 -17.57 11.34
CA ALA A 387 -11.32 -17.44 10.16
C ALA A 387 -11.96 -18.03 8.89
N ALA A 388 -12.63 -19.18 9.01
CA ALA A 388 -13.35 -19.79 7.90
C ALA A 388 -14.54 -18.92 7.44
N LEU A 389 -15.29 -18.36 8.38
CA LEU A 389 -16.38 -17.42 8.08
C LEU A 389 -15.85 -16.14 7.42
N THR A 390 -14.71 -15.61 7.86
CA THR A 390 -14.08 -14.45 7.22
C THR A 390 -13.64 -14.77 5.79
N ALA A 391 -12.98 -15.90 5.56
CA ALA A 391 -12.64 -16.34 4.21
C ALA A 391 -13.89 -16.49 3.33
N ALA A 392 -14.93 -17.15 3.86
CA ALA A 392 -16.18 -17.36 3.16
C ALA A 392 -16.89 -16.03 2.84
N ALA A 393 -16.92 -15.08 3.78
CA ALA A 393 -17.49 -13.75 3.56
C ALA A 393 -16.73 -12.99 2.48
N MET A 394 -15.39 -13.00 2.49
CA MET A 394 -14.58 -12.35 1.46
C MET A 394 -14.82 -12.96 0.07
N ALA A 395 -14.83 -14.29 -0.03
CA ALA A 395 -15.09 -14.99 -1.30
C ALA A 395 -16.53 -14.77 -1.80
N LEU A 396 -17.52 -14.87 -0.90
CA LEU A 396 -18.92 -14.64 -1.22
C LEU A 396 -19.16 -13.19 -1.65
N SER A 397 -18.49 -12.21 -1.02
CA SER A 397 -18.60 -10.81 -1.41
C SER A 397 -18.14 -10.58 -2.86
N VAL A 398 -17.02 -11.18 -3.27
CA VAL A 398 -16.56 -11.12 -4.67
C VAL A 398 -17.54 -11.82 -5.61
N ALA A 399 -18.02 -13.01 -5.24
CA ALA A 399 -19.00 -13.76 -6.05
C ALA A 399 -20.32 -12.99 -6.23
N MET A 400 -20.84 -12.40 -5.15
CA MET A 400 -22.04 -11.56 -5.16
C MET A 400 -21.84 -10.32 -6.01
N ALA A 401 -20.66 -9.69 -5.98
CA ALA A 401 -20.38 -8.55 -6.83
C ALA A 401 -20.46 -8.91 -8.31
N PHE A 402 -19.92 -10.06 -8.71
CA PHE A 402 -20.03 -10.55 -10.07
C PHE A 402 -21.48 -10.89 -10.44
N ALA A 403 -22.20 -11.59 -9.55
CA ALA A 403 -23.59 -11.97 -9.79
C ALA A 403 -24.53 -10.77 -9.93
N ALA A 404 -24.40 -9.77 -9.05
CA ALA A 404 -25.24 -8.59 -9.04
C ALA A 404 -24.84 -7.58 -10.13
N GLY A 405 -23.54 -7.31 -10.29
CA GLY A 405 -23.08 -6.27 -11.22
C GLY A 405 -22.90 -6.74 -12.66
N ARG A 406 -22.82 -8.05 -12.91
CA ARG A 406 -22.70 -8.66 -14.26
C ARG A 406 -21.67 -7.92 -15.15
N PRO A 407 -20.41 -7.78 -14.71
CA PRO A 407 -19.42 -6.95 -15.41
C PRO A 407 -19.09 -7.44 -16.83
N TRP A 408 -19.27 -8.73 -17.12
CA TRP A 408 -19.04 -9.31 -18.44
C TRP A 408 -19.96 -8.75 -19.54
N GLU A 409 -21.12 -8.17 -19.19
CA GLU A 409 -22.06 -7.58 -20.15
C GLU A 409 -21.53 -6.31 -20.80
N LEU A 410 -20.55 -5.64 -20.19
CA LEU A 410 -19.88 -4.49 -20.81
C LEU A 410 -19.24 -4.86 -22.15
N ARG A 411 -18.94 -6.15 -22.37
CA ARG A 411 -18.37 -6.68 -23.62
C ARG A 411 -19.40 -7.00 -24.69
N ALA A 412 -20.70 -6.93 -24.38
CA ALA A 412 -21.77 -7.16 -25.35
C ALA A 412 -22.40 -5.82 -25.76
N PRO A 413 -22.90 -5.69 -27.00
CA PRO A 413 -23.77 -4.58 -27.34
C PRO A 413 -25.04 -4.67 -26.49
N PRO A 414 -25.54 -3.55 -25.94
CA PRO A 414 -26.73 -3.58 -25.10
C PRO A 414 -27.97 -3.96 -25.94
N ALA A 415 -28.83 -4.80 -25.37
CA ALA A 415 -30.18 -4.97 -25.90
C ALA A 415 -30.97 -3.68 -25.67
N LEU A 416 -31.65 -3.22 -26.72
CA LEU A 416 -32.50 -2.04 -26.66
C LEU A 416 -33.94 -2.44 -26.36
N THR A 417 -34.60 -1.67 -25.49
CA THR A 417 -36.01 -1.84 -25.15
C THR A 417 -36.75 -0.52 -25.31
N ARG A 418 -37.96 -0.58 -25.89
CA ARG A 418 -38.81 0.59 -26.08
C ARG A 418 -39.18 1.16 -24.71
N THR A 419 -38.72 2.37 -24.42
CA THR A 419 -38.89 3.03 -23.12
C THR A 419 -39.68 4.31 -23.28
N ALA A 420 -40.81 4.39 -22.56
CA ALA A 420 -41.61 5.60 -22.47
C ALA A 420 -40.90 6.65 -21.60
N VAL A 421 -40.74 7.86 -22.12
CA VAL A 421 -40.29 9.02 -21.33
C VAL A 421 -41.51 9.56 -20.59
N ALA A 422 -41.51 9.39 -19.27
CA ALA A 422 -42.65 9.71 -18.41
C ALA A 422 -43.19 11.12 -18.66
N ASP A 423 -44.52 11.26 -18.75
CA ASP A 423 -45.23 12.55 -18.89
C ASP A 423 -44.86 13.41 -20.12
N THR A 424 -44.31 12.81 -21.18
CA THR A 424 -43.95 13.54 -22.42
C THR A 424 -44.63 13.02 -23.68
N GLY A 425 -45.22 11.82 -23.65
CA GLY A 425 -45.77 11.15 -24.83
C GLY A 425 -44.71 10.73 -25.87
N VAL A 426 -43.41 10.78 -25.51
CA VAL A 426 -42.28 10.38 -26.35
C VAL A 426 -41.72 9.04 -25.84
N ALA A 427 -41.31 8.18 -26.76
CA ALA A 427 -40.59 6.95 -26.45
C ALA A 427 -39.35 6.81 -27.32
N LEU A 428 -38.34 6.14 -26.77
CA LEU A 428 -37.10 5.80 -27.46
C LEU A 428 -36.63 4.42 -26.98
N ASP A 429 -35.85 3.74 -27.81
CA ASP A 429 -35.31 2.43 -27.49
C ASP A 429 -34.01 2.65 -26.72
N LEU A 430 -34.03 2.39 -25.41
CA LEU A 430 -32.88 2.56 -24.53
C LEU A 430 -32.25 1.20 -24.21
N PRO A 431 -30.93 1.14 -23.92
CA PRO A 431 -30.34 -0.05 -23.32
C PRO A 431 -31.17 -0.51 -22.10
N GLU A 432 -31.54 -1.79 -22.06
CA GLU A 432 -32.42 -2.36 -21.02
C GLU A 432 -31.91 -2.06 -19.61
N ALA A 433 -30.58 -2.11 -19.42
CA ALA A 433 -29.92 -1.79 -18.16
C ALA A 433 -30.05 -0.32 -17.71
N LEU A 434 -30.38 0.61 -18.63
CA LEU A 434 -30.58 2.03 -18.35
C LEU A 434 -32.06 2.38 -18.22
N ALA A 435 -32.93 1.66 -18.93
CA ALA A 435 -34.38 1.91 -18.97
C ALA A 435 -35.05 1.83 -17.59
N SER A 436 -34.50 1.02 -16.68
CA SER A 436 -35.01 0.83 -15.31
C SER A 436 -34.49 1.84 -14.29
N ALA A 437 -33.47 2.63 -14.64
CA ALA A 437 -32.81 3.57 -13.74
C ALA A 437 -32.94 5.00 -14.30
N SER A 438 -34.12 5.60 -14.09
CA SER A 438 -34.40 6.98 -14.48
C SER A 438 -34.45 7.92 -13.28
N SER A 439 -33.91 9.12 -13.46
CA SER A 439 -34.13 10.27 -12.57
C SER A 439 -34.75 11.42 -13.35
N VAL A 440 -35.49 12.27 -12.66
CA VAL A 440 -36.09 13.47 -13.26
C VAL A 440 -35.56 14.67 -12.49
N GLU A 441 -34.95 15.60 -13.21
CA GLU A 441 -34.46 16.86 -12.67
C GLU A 441 -35.14 18.01 -13.38
N GLU A 442 -35.57 19.02 -12.63
CA GLU A 442 -36.13 20.25 -13.21
C GLU A 442 -35.13 21.38 -13.04
N LEU A 443 -34.66 21.94 -14.17
CA LEU A 443 -33.66 22.98 -14.19
C LEU A 443 -34.16 24.15 -15.04
N ALA A 444 -34.31 25.33 -14.43
CA ALA A 444 -34.84 26.53 -15.09
C ALA A 444 -36.19 26.31 -15.80
N GLY A 445 -37.07 25.47 -15.23
CA GLY A 445 -38.38 25.13 -15.79
C GLY A 445 -38.35 24.07 -16.90
N ILE A 446 -37.18 23.51 -17.21
CA ILE A 446 -37.02 22.42 -18.17
C ILE A 446 -36.88 21.11 -17.38
N ARG A 447 -37.74 20.13 -17.68
CA ARG A 447 -37.64 18.79 -17.10
C ARG A 447 -36.71 17.91 -17.95
N PHE A 448 -35.68 17.38 -17.30
CA PHE A 448 -34.72 16.45 -17.87
C PHE A 448 -34.95 15.06 -17.30
N HIS A 449 -35.21 14.09 -18.18
CA HIS A 449 -35.29 12.68 -17.83
C HIS A 449 -33.94 12.03 -18.12
N THR A 450 -33.22 11.66 -17.06
CA THR A 450 -31.87 11.10 -17.14
C THR A 450 -31.91 9.58 -16.95
N TYR A 451 -31.25 8.84 -17.84
CA TYR A 451 -31.14 7.38 -17.83
C TYR A 451 -29.67 6.97 -17.75
N GLY A 452 -29.32 6.24 -16.69
CA GLY A 452 -27.93 5.88 -16.38
C GLY A 452 -27.22 6.91 -15.52
N GLN A 453 -26.00 6.57 -15.09
CA GLN A 453 -25.17 7.43 -14.25
C GLN A 453 -23.69 7.12 -14.48
N LEU A 454 -22.88 8.11 -14.85
CA LEU A 454 -21.43 7.95 -14.93
C LEU A 454 -20.81 7.92 -13.53
N PRO A 455 -19.81 7.05 -13.25
CA PRO A 455 -19.22 6.03 -14.13
C PRO A 455 -19.90 4.65 -14.03
N ARG A 456 -21.06 4.53 -13.35
CA ARG A 456 -21.78 3.25 -13.17
C ARG A 456 -22.19 2.61 -14.50
N THR A 457 -22.48 3.45 -15.49
CA THR A 457 -22.89 3.06 -16.85
C THR A 457 -21.96 3.67 -17.89
N PRO A 458 -21.69 3.00 -19.03
CA PRO A 458 -20.79 3.52 -20.06
C PRO A 458 -21.32 4.75 -20.81
N VAL A 459 -22.64 4.96 -20.74
CA VAL A 459 -23.37 6.08 -21.34
C VAL A 459 -24.46 6.54 -20.39
N VAL A 460 -24.77 7.83 -20.44
CA VAL A 460 -25.95 8.46 -19.83
C VAL A 460 -26.76 9.14 -20.93
N PHE A 461 -28.07 8.94 -20.94
CA PHE A 461 -28.98 9.64 -21.83
C PHE A 461 -29.83 10.62 -21.03
N GLN A 462 -29.91 11.86 -21.47
CA GLN A 462 -30.76 12.87 -20.89
C GLN A 462 -31.74 13.37 -21.95
N VAL A 463 -33.03 13.33 -21.65
CA VAL A 463 -34.11 13.71 -22.59
C VAL A 463 -34.87 14.90 -22.04
N ALA A 464 -35.04 15.92 -22.87
CA ALA A 464 -35.95 17.03 -22.63
C ALA A 464 -36.93 17.16 -23.80
N VAL A 465 -38.18 17.48 -23.51
CA VAL A 465 -39.24 17.64 -24.51
C VAL A 465 -39.86 19.04 -24.35
N PHE A 466 -39.88 19.79 -25.45
CA PHE A 466 -40.38 21.16 -25.50
C PHE A 466 -41.66 21.20 -26.35
N PRO A 467 -42.80 21.66 -25.81
CA PRO A 467 -44.01 21.83 -26.58
C PRO A 467 -43.86 22.98 -27.58
N LEU A 468 -44.43 22.81 -28.78
CA LEU A 468 -44.55 23.86 -29.80
C LEU A 468 -46.01 24.35 -29.87
N GLU A 469 -46.23 25.53 -30.44
CA GLU A 469 -47.58 26.14 -30.55
C GLU A 469 -48.54 25.35 -31.47
N GLY A 470 -48.04 24.33 -32.18
CA GLY A 470 -48.81 23.43 -33.02
C GLY A 470 -47.92 22.48 -33.81
N ALA A 471 -48.53 21.59 -34.59
CA ALA A 471 -47.78 20.67 -35.44
C ALA A 471 -47.02 21.43 -36.53
N VAL A 472 -45.71 21.18 -36.64
CA VAL A 472 -44.84 21.85 -37.61
C VAL A 472 -45.10 21.32 -39.03
N PRO A 473 -45.50 22.17 -39.99
CA PRO A 473 -45.67 21.77 -41.38
C PRO A 473 -44.35 21.32 -42.03
N PRO A 474 -44.37 20.36 -42.99
CA PRO A 474 -43.16 19.87 -43.65
C PRO A 474 -42.31 20.96 -44.32
N ASP A 475 -42.93 22.02 -44.83
CA ASP A 475 -42.27 23.17 -45.46
C ASP A 475 -41.60 24.13 -44.47
N GLN A 476 -41.98 24.09 -43.19
CA GLN A 476 -41.39 24.91 -42.12
C GLN A 476 -40.35 24.16 -41.29
N LEU A 477 -40.38 22.82 -41.33
CA LEU A 477 -39.47 21.95 -40.57
C LEU A 477 -38.00 22.27 -40.84
N ASP A 478 -37.64 22.53 -42.10
CA ASP A 478 -36.26 22.81 -42.48
C ASP A 478 -35.74 24.14 -41.93
N ALA A 479 -36.60 25.16 -41.88
CA ALA A 479 -36.25 26.45 -41.31
C ALA A 479 -36.08 26.38 -39.79
N LEU A 480 -36.97 25.64 -39.11
CA LEU A 480 -36.89 25.41 -37.67
C LEU A 480 -35.60 24.66 -37.30
N LEU A 481 -35.28 23.58 -38.00
CA LEU A 481 -34.06 22.83 -37.73
C LEU A 481 -32.79 23.61 -38.09
N GLU A 482 -32.82 24.54 -39.05
CA GLU A 482 -31.69 25.45 -39.29
C GLU A 482 -31.54 26.49 -38.17
N GLN A 483 -32.65 26.94 -37.57
CA GLN A 483 -32.60 27.77 -36.37
C GLN A 483 -31.98 27.01 -35.20
N GLU A 484 -32.42 25.78 -34.92
CA GLU A 484 -31.85 24.94 -33.85
C GLU A 484 -30.36 24.63 -34.08
N ARG A 485 -29.95 24.41 -35.34
CA ARG A 485 -28.54 24.26 -35.70
C ARG A 485 -27.72 25.48 -35.31
N LYS A 486 -28.20 26.69 -35.59
CA LYS A 486 -27.53 27.94 -35.18
C LYS A 486 -27.48 28.10 -33.67
N VAL A 487 -28.57 27.80 -32.97
CA VAL A 487 -28.64 27.85 -31.51
C VAL A 487 -27.59 26.92 -30.89
N LEU A 488 -27.49 25.67 -31.35
CA LEU A 488 -26.47 24.72 -30.87
C LEU A 488 -25.04 25.14 -31.24
N ASP A 489 -24.85 25.78 -32.40
CA ASP A 489 -23.56 26.36 -32.82
C ASP A 489 -23.12 27.56 -31.98
N GLU A 490 -24.06 28.29 -31.36
CA GLU A 490 -23.76 29.40 -30.46
C GLU A 490 -23.62 28.94 -29.00
N GLN A 491 -24.46 28.01 -28.55
CA GLN A 491 -24.46 27.52 -27.17
C GLN A 491 -23.18 26.76 -26.82
N ARG A 492 -22.55 27.12 -25.70
CA ARG A 492 -21.40 26.38 -25.16
C ARG A 492 -21.77 25.78 -23.81
N PRO A 493 -21.98 24.45 -23.75
CA PRO A 493 -22.26 23.77 -22.49
C PRO A 493 -21.19 24.05 -21.42
N ALA A 494 -21.59 23.95 -20.16
CA ALA A 494 -20.65 24.04 -19.05
C ALA A 494 -19.56 22.95 -19.20
N ASN A 495 -18.32 23.29 -18.82
CA ASN A 495 -17.17 22.38 -18.88
C ASN A 495 -16.73 21.90 -20.28
N THR A 496 -17.18 22.53 -21.38
CA THR A 496 -16.72 22.20 -22.73
C THR A 496 -15.25 22.57 -22.97
N VAL A 497 -14.43 21.57 -23.26
CA VAL A 497 -13.02 21.68 -23.68
C VAL A 497 -12.92 21.80 -25.19
N THR A 498 -13.64 20.96 -25.95
CA THR A 498 -13.69 20.99 -27.41
C THR A 498 -15.14 21.09 -27.89
N LYS A 499 -15.40 21.94 -28.89
CA LYS A 499 -16.72 22.11 -29.50
C LYS A 499 -16.65 21.72 -30.97
N GLY A 500 -17.53 20.82 -31.40
CA GLY A 500 -17.75 20.50 -32.80
C GLY A 500 -18.82 21.40 -33.42
N PRO A 501 -18.90 21.46 -34.77
CA PRO A 501 -19.97 22.17 -35.46
C PRO A 501 -21.30 21.42 -35.31
N ALA A 502 -22.40 22.16 -35.20
CA ALA A 502 -23.74 21.64 -35.31
C ALA A 502 -24.07 21.35 -36.78
N THR A 503 -24.49 20.12 -37.07
CA THR A 503 -24.74 19.62 -38.42
C THR A 503 -26.16 19.12 -38.59
N ARG A 504 -26.69 19.27 -39.79
CA ARG A 504 -27.96 18.67 -40.21
C ARG A 504 -27.70 17.22 -40.59
N ILE A 505 -28.48 16.31 -40.02
CA ILE A 505 -28.35 14.87 -40.22
C ILE A 505 -29.72 14.22 -40.43
N MET A 506 -29.70 12.95 -40.87
CA MET A 506 -30.90 12.11 -40.95
C MET A 506 -30.83 11.04 -39.86
N LEU A 507 -31.75 11.06 -38.90
CA LEU A 507 -31.85 10.07 -37.81
C LEU A 507 -33.08 9.20 -38.02
N GLY A 508 -32.87 7.90 -38.26
CA GLY A 508 -33.97 6.96 -38.49
C GLY A 508 -34.91 7.40 -39.63
N GLY A 509 -34.36 8.02 -40.68
CA GLY A 509 -35.12 8.54 -41.81
C GLY A 509 -35.77 9.91 -41.61
N ARG A 510 -35.50 10.62 -40.50
CA ARG A 510 -36.05 11.95 -40.22
C ARG A 510 -34.98 13.04 -40.15
N PRO A 511 -35.28 14.27 -40.61
CA PRO A 511 -34.39 15.41 -40.44
C PRO A 511 -34.14 15.72 -38.96
N ALA A 512 -32.89 15.94 -38.60
CA ALA A 512 -32.46 16.27 -37.26
C ALA A 512 -31.23 17.18 -37.27
N VAL A 513 -30.88 17.69 -36.08
CA VAL A 513 -29.63 18.41 -35.84
C VAL A 513 -28.80 17.64 -34.83
N SER A 514 -27.49 17.59 -35.04
CA SER A 514 -26.53 16.98 -34.11
C SER A 514 -25.35 17.89 -33.83
N VAL A 515 -24.88 17.93 -32.59
CA VAL A 515 -23.61 18.57 -32.22
C VAL A 515 -22.83 17.68 -31.26
N LYS A 516 -21.51 17.61 -31.44
CA LYS A 516 -20.62 16.83 -30.59
C LYS A 516 -19.66 17.76 -29.84
N ASN A 517 -19.59 17.61 -28.53
CA ASN A 517 -18.77 18.41 -27.63
C ASN A 517 -17.90 17.48 -26.76
N GLY A 518 -16.63 17.81 -26.58
CA GLY A 518 -15.78 17.21 -25.55
C GLY A 518 -15.81 18.05 -24.29
N LEU A 519 -16.16 17.44 -23.17
CA LEU A 519 -16.21 18.04 -21.84
C LEU A 519 -14.92 17.75 -21.06
N LYS A 520 -14.75 18.39 -19.90
CA LYS A 520 -13.68 18.05 -18.94
C LYS A 520 -13.76 16.57 -18.55
N ASN A 521 -12.64 16.03 -18.06
CA ASN A 521 -12.48 14.63 -17.64
C ASN A 521 -12.68 13.60 -18.77
N GLY A 522 -12.53 14.01 -20.03
CA GLY A 522 -12.60 13.09 -21.18
C GLY A 522 -14.00 12.61 -21.52
N VAL A 523 -15.05 13.21 -20.95
CA VAL A 523 -16.44 12.90 -21.31
C VAL A 523 -16.78 13.53 -22.65
N GLN A 524 -17.39 12.76 -23.55
CA GLN A 524 -17.98 13.23 -24.80
C GLN A 524 -19.48 13.42 -24.59
N MET A 525 -20.02 14.51 -25.13
CA MET A 525 -21.45 14.80 -25.15
C MET A 525 -21.89 14.94 -26.60
N VAL A 526 -22.90 14.18 -27.00
CA VAL A 526 -23.56 14.33 -28.31
C VAL A 526 -25.01 14.75 -28.07
N SER A 527 -25.41 15.87 -28.65
CA SER A 527 -26.78 16.36 -28.56
C SER A 527 -27.48 16.14 -29.89
N TYR A 528 -28.69 15.61 -29.86
CA TYR A 528 -29.59 15.44 -30.99
C TYR A 528 -30.87 16.23 -30.75
N VAL A 529 -31.32 16.98 -31.75
CA VAL A 529 -32.61 17.69 -31.74
C VAL A 529 -33.48 17.16 -32.88
N VAL A 530 -34.67 16.71 -32.53
CA VAL A 530 -35.67 16.12 -33.45
C VAL A 530 -37.02 16.75 -33.19
N VAL A 531 -37.76 17.08 -34.25
CA VAL A 531 -39.13 17.61 -34.15
C VAL A 531 -40.13 16.48 -34.44
N LEU A 532 -41.11 16.30 -33.55
CA LEU A 532 -42.16 15.28 -33.62
C LEU A 532 -43.54 15.91 -33.61
N GLY A 533 -44.03 16.34 -34.77
CA GLY A 533 -45.33 16.98 -34.87
C GLY A 533 -45.35 18.31 -34.11
N ASP A 534 -45.96 18.31 -32.92
CA ASP A 534 -46.19 19.48 -32.07
C ASP A 534 -45.16 19.67 -30.94
N ARG A 535 -44.04 18.94 -30.98
CA ARG A 535 -43.01 19.01 -29.94
C ARG A 535 -41.61 18.87 -30.51
N GLU A 536 -40.66 19.51 -29.85
CA GLU A 536 -39.23 19.31 -30.04
C GLU A 536 -38.68 18.38 -28.96
N VAL A 537 -37.82 17.45 -29.35
CA VAL A 537 -37.15 16.53 -28.44
C VAL A 537 -35.65 16.74 -28.54
N MET A 538 -35.04 17.08 -27.41
CA MET A 538 -33.59 17.13 -27.25
C MET A 538 -33.12 15.90 -26.49
N LEU A 539 -32.27 15.10 -27.12
CA LEU A 539 -31.56 13.97 -26.51
C LEU A 539 -30.08 14.33 -26.38
N GLN A 540 -29.56 14.35 -25.14
CA GLN A 540 -28.15 14.50 -24.86
C GLN A 540 -27.59 13.17 -24.37
N ALA A 541 -26.55 12.68 -25.05
CA ALA A 541 -25.87 11.45 -24.69
C ALA A 541 -24.46 11.75 -24.21
N TYR A 542 -24.14 11.35 -22.99
CA TYR A 542 -22.82 11.49 -22.38
C TYR A 542 -22.12 10.13 -22.37
N SER A 543 -20.92 10.06 -22.95
CA SER A 543 -20.10 8.84 -22.98
C SER A 543 -18.68 9.14 -22.52
N THR A 544 -18.03 8.16 -21.91
CA THR A 544 -16.59 8.28 -21.62
C THR A 544 -15.78 7.99 -22.88
N ALA A 545 -14.65 8.68 -23.04
CA ALA A 545 -13.75 8.46 -24.18
C ALA A 545 -13.21 7.03 -24.25
N ASP A 546 -13.13 6.35 -23.11
CA ASP A 546 -12.65 4.99 -23.11
C ASP A 546 -13.67 4.00 -23.68
N ARG A 547 -15.00 4.26 -23.73
CA ARG A 547 -16.09 3.25 -23.84
C ARG A 547 -15.84 1.94 -24.63
N PRO A 548 -16.46 0.79 -24.26
CA PRO A 548 -16.28 -0.44 -25.02
C PRO A 548 -16.70 -0.27 -26.48
N ALA A 549 -15.93 -0.83 -27.41
CA ALA A 549 -16.21 -0.77 -28.85
C ALA A 549 -17.60 -1.33 -29.19
N THR A 550 -18.13 -2.26 -28.40
CA THR A 550 -19.49 -2.80 -28.57
C THR A 550 -20.60 -1.79 -28.30
N TRP A 551 -20.30 -0.70 -27.60
CA TRP A 551 -21.21 0.43 -27.35
C TRP A 551 -21.02 1.56 -28.36
N GLU A 552 -20.12 1.40 -29.33
CA GLU A 552 -19.90 2.42 -30.36
C GLU A 552 -21.17 2.66 -31.19
N GLY A 553 -21.47 3.95 -31.42
CA GLY A 553 -22.66 4.39 -32.16
C GLY A 553 -23.99 4.17 -31.42
N ILE A 554 -23.97 3.78 -30.13
CA ILE A 554 -25.21 3.61 -29.36
C ILE A 554 -26.01 4.91 -29.28
N GLU A 555 -25.35 6.07 -29.24
CA GLU A 555 -26.04 7.36 -29.16
C GLU A 555 -26.94 7.60 -30.38
N GLU A 556 -26.40 7.35 -31.57
CA GLU A 556 -27.14 7.49 -32.82
C GLU A 556 -28.25 6.44 -32.95
N LYS A 557 -27.99 5.18 -32.56
CA LYS A 557 -29.00 4.11 -32.56
C LYS A 557 -30.20 4.46 -31.67
N VAL A 558 -29.93 4.97 -30.46
CA VAL A 558 -30.98 5.44 -29.56
C VAL A 558 -31.69 6.65 -30.14
N ALA A 559 -30.96 7.66 -30.62
CA ALA A 559 -31.53 8.86 -31.21
C ALA A 559 -32.42 8.58 -32.42
N ALA A 560 -32.07 7.61 -33.26
CA ALA A 560 -32.85 7.20 -34.43
C ALA A 560 -34.24 6.65 -34.07
N THR A 561 -34.42 6.16 -32.84
CA THR A 561 -35.66 5.51 -32.38
C THR A 561 -36.64 6.46 -31.68
N ILE A 562 -36.24 7.70 -31.39
CA ILE A 562 -37.10 8.71 -30.73
C ILE A 562 -38.42 8.81 -31.50
N GLY A 563 -39.58 8.63 -30.90
CA GLY A 563 -40.85 8.71 -31.59
C GLY A 563 -42.01 8.92 -30.62
N ALA A 564 -43.22 8.94 -31.15
CA ALA A 564 -44.41 8.88 -30.29
C ALA A 564 -44.42 7.59 -29.45
N GLN A 565 -45.03 7.66 -28.28
CA GLN A 565 -45.31 6.51 -27.41
C GLN A 565 -46.26 5.50 -28.06
#